data_AF-A0A835ZYF1-F1
#
_entry.id   AF-A0A835ZYF1-F1
#
_cell.length_a   1.000
_cell.length_b   1.000
_cell.length_c   1.000
_cell.angle_alpha   90.00
_cell.angle_beta   90.00
_cell.angle_gamma   90.00
#
_symmetry.space_group_name_H-M   'P 1'
#
loop_
_entity.id
_entity.type
_entity.pdbx_description
1 polymer ?
#
loop_
_entity_poly.entity_id
_entity_poly.type
_entity_poly.pdbx_seq_one_letter_code
_entity_poly.pdbx_strand_id
1 'polypeptide(L)'
;MKPLLQKRPKPDKKCYSSSVWGPICDGLDHIVERGNLHVGNWMLFENMGAYTVTAASTINGFQRPTVYYVMPGPTWQLMKQIQNQDFPPRVEEQEVSPLHPVLCPREQHEAAFSRLCFHSY
;
A
#
# COMPACT_ATOMS: atom_id res chain seq x y z
N MET A 1 6.17 -0.71 -10.37
CA MET A 1 5.23 -0.02 -9.46
C MET A 1 4.89 1.35 -10.06
N LYS A 2 3.63 1.79 -10.06
CA LYS A 2 3.24 3.09 -10.65
C LYS A 2 2.78 4.05 -9.54
N PRO A 3 3.44 5.20 -9.33
CA PRO A 3 3.00 6.15 -8.32
C PRO A 3 1.69 6.83 -8.74
N LEU A 4 0.79 7.03 -7.78
CA LEU A 4 -0.40 7.85 -7.93
C LEU A 4 -0.21 9.18 -7.20
N LEU A 5 -0.76 10.25 -7.75
CA LEU A 5 -0.79 11.55 -7.06
C LEU A 5 -1.98 11.58 -6.10
N GLN A 6 -1.72 11.89 -4.82
CA GLN A 6 -2.78 11.99 -3.80
C GLN A 6 -3.82 13.07 -4.18
N LYS A 7 -3.39 14.15 -4.84
CA LYS A 7 -4.26 15.20 -5.35
C LYS A 7 -4.10 15.31 -6.85
N ARG A 8 -5.22 15.47 -7.55
CA ARG A 8 -5.17 15.83 -8.97
C ARG A 8 -4.41 17.15 -9.13
N PRO A 9 -3.39 17.23 -9.99
CA PRO A 9 -2.73 18.48 -10.25
C PRO A 9 -3.74 19.49 -10.82
N LYS A 10 -3.66 20.73 -10.37
CA LYS A 10 -4.45 21.82 -10.97
C LYS A 10 -3.99 21.97 -12.43
N PRO A 11 -4.90 22.21 -13.39
CA PRO A 11 -4.54 22.30 -14.81
C PRO A 11 -3.47 23.37 -15.09
N ASP A 12 -3.41 24.42 -14.27
CA ASP A 12 -2.47 25.54 -14.45
C ASP A 12 -1.08 25.29 -13.83
N LYS A 13 -0.86 24.14 -13.18
CA LYS A 13 0.45 23.78 -12.59
C LYS A 13 1.26 22.95 -13.57
N LYS A 14 2.46 23.45 -13.90
CA LYS A 14 3.38 22.87 -14.89
C LYS A 14 4.08 21.61 -14.36
N CYS A 15 3.58 20.41 -14.68
CA CYS A 15 4.28 19.17 -14.33
C CYS A 15 5.63 19.05 -15.05
N TYR A 16 6.63 18.50 -14.34
CA TYR A 16 7.96 18.23 -14.88
C TYR A 16 8.22 16.72 -14.92
N SER A 17 8.90 16.25 -15.97
CA SER A 17 9.46 14.90 -15.98
C SER A 17 10.52 14.81 -14.89
N SER A 18 10.24 14.04 -13.85
CA SER A 18 11.04 13.94 -12.63
C SER A 18 11.34 12.47 -12.31
N SER A 19 12.47 12.22 -11.65
CA SER A 19 12.77 10.94 -11.01
C SER A 19 12.54 11.01 -9.50
N VAL A 20 12.34 9.86 -8.87
CA VAL A 20 12.09 9.71 -7.43
C VAL A 20 13.16 8.83 -6.82
N TRP A 21 13.83 9.37 -5.82
CA TRP A 21 14.92 8.73 -5.10
C TRP A 21 14.52 8.54 -3.64
N GLY A 22 14.94 7.44 -3.05
CA GLY A 22 14.75 7.20 -1.64
C GLY A 22 15.70 8.03 -0.78
N PRO A 23 15.57 7.93 0.54
CA PRO A 23 16.22 8.83 1.47
C PRO A 23 17.67 8.48 1.80
N ILE A 24 18.18 7.29 1.42
CA ILE A 24 19.52 6.85 1.88
C ILE A 24 20.68 7.42 1.05
N CYS A 25 20.41 8.23 0.02
CA CYS A 25 21.41 8.88 -0.84
C CYS A 25 22.38 7.90 -1.54
N ASP A 26 21.92 6.67 -1.78
CA ASP A 26 22.60 5.67 -2.60
C ASP A 26 22.11 5.77 -4.05
N GLY A 27 23.00 5.63 -5.03
CA GLY A 27 22.65 5.58 -6.45
C GLY A 27 21.76 4.38 -6.82
N LEU A 28 21.68 3.38 -5.94
CA LEU A 28 20.75 2.25 -6.08
C LEU A 28 19.38 2.51 -5.42
N ASP A 29 19.26 3.54 -4.57
CA ASP A 29 18.00 3.89 -3.88
C ASP A 29 17.10 4.74 -4.80
N HIS A 30 16.74 4.15 -5.94
CA HIS A 30 15.97 4.78 -7.00
C HIS A 30 14.62 4.09 -7.14
N ILE A 31 13.53 4.83 -6.90
CA ILE A 31 12.18 4.28 -6.76
C ILE A 31 11.38 4.41 -8.05
N VAL A 32 11.44 5.58 -8.71
CA VAL A 32 10.71 5.85 -9.96
C VAL A 32 11.61 6.59 -10.92
N GLU A 33 11.84 6.00 -12.09
CA GLU A 33 12.71 6.58 -13.11
C GLU A 33 12.13 7.84 -13.76
N ARG A 34 10.84 7.83 -14.09
CA ARG A 34 10.16 8.96 -14.73
C ARG A 34 8.72 9.10 -14.26
N GLY A 35 8.35 10.29 -13.81
CA GLY A 35 6.99 10.67 -13.43
C GLY A 35 6.75 12.16 -13.61
N ASN A 36 5.51 12.54 -13.90
CA ASN A 36 5.09 13.95 -13.98
C ASN A 36 4.74 14.45 -12.59
N LEU A 37 5.70 15.07 -11.90
CA LEU A 37 5.60 15.37 -10.47
C LEU A 37 5.95 16.83 -10.16
N HIS A 38 5.58 17.24 -8.95
CA HIS A 38 5.92 18.52 -8.35
C HIS A 38 6.41 18.32 -6.93
N VAL A 39 7.45 19.07 -6.54
CA VAL A 39 7.95 19.08 -5.16
C VAL A 39 6.84 19.42 -4.17
N GLY A 40 6.80 18.67 -3.07
CA GLY A 40 5.80 18.84 -2.00
C GLY A 40 4.47 18.14 -2.24
N ASN A 41 4.30 17.42 -3.36
CA ASN A 41 3.14 16.55 -3.55
C ASN A 41 3.34 15.22 -2.85
N TRP A 42 2.28 14.71 -2.22
CA TRP A 42 2.26 13.34 -1.72
C TRP A 42 2.01 12.38 -2.89
N MET A 43 2.81 11.32 -2.92
CA MET A 43 2.60 10.18 -3.80
C MET A 43 2.05 9.01 -3.01
N LEU A 44 1.20 8.24 -3.67
CA LEU A 44 0.60 7.03 -3.17
C LEU A 44 1.13 5.85 -3.98
N PHE A 45 1.63 4.84 -3.27
CA PHE A 45 1.96 3.54 -3.85
C PHE A 45 0.95 2.52 -3.32
N GLU A 46 0.15 1.98 -4.23
CA GLU A 46 -0.84 0.95 -3.91
C GLU A 46 -0.20 -0.44 -3.94
N ASN A 47 -0.87 -1.42 -3.32
CA ASN A 47 -0.44 -2.82 -3.25
C ASN A 47 0.92 -3.00 -2.55
N MET A 48 1.15 -2.24 -1.48
CA MET A 48 2.37 -2.26 -0.68
C MET A 48 2.31 -3.19 0.54
N GLY A 49 1.40 -4.17 0.56
CA GLY A 49 1.19 -5.04 1.74
C GLY A 49 2.12 -6.25 1.85
N ALA A 50 2.67 -6.74 0.73
CA ALA A 50 3.51 -7.94 0.71
C ALA A 50 4.98 -7.60 0.44
N TYR A 51 5.89 -8.23 1.19
CA TYR A 51 7.35 -8.10 1.03
C TYR A 51 7.91 -6.65 1.13
N THR A 52 7.20 -5.76 1.83
CA THR A 52 7.57 -4.35 2.01
C THR A 52 8.08 -4.10 3.44
N VAL A 53 7.19 -3.86 4.41
CA VAL A 53 7.52 -3.57 5.80
C VAL A 53 8.27 -4.74 6.45
N THR A 54 7.99 -5.98 6.02
CA THR A 54 8.65 -7.20 6.50
C THR A 54 10.14 -7.25 6.15
N ALA A 55 10.54 -6.67 5.01
CA ALA A 55 11.93 -6.62 4.56
C ALA A 55 12.62 -5.27 4.82
N ALA A 56 11.90 -4.26 5.31
CA ALA A 56 12.43 -2.92 5.52
C ALA A 56 13.50 -2.88 6.62
N SER A 57 14.61 -2.20 6.39
CA SER A 57 15.63 -1.92 7.41
C SER A 57 15.61 -0.45 7.82
N THR A 58 16.34 -0.10 8.89
CA THR A 58 16.48 1.29 9.38
C THR A 58 17.87 1.86 9.05
N ILE A 59 18.37 1.57 7.84
CA ILE A 59 19.65 2.09 7.35
C ILE A 59 19.64 3.62 7.39
N ASN A 60 20.76 4.23 7.79
CA ASN A 60 20.91 5.67 7.99
C ASN A 60 19.92 6.29 8.99
N GLY A 61 19.34 5.49 9.89
CA GLY A 61 18.45 5.96 10.94
C GLY A 61 17.04 6.36 10.47
N PHE A 62 16.72 6.14 9.19
CA PHE A 62 15.36 6.35 8.70
C PHE A 62 14.40 5.35 9.32
N GLN A 63 13.36 5.86 9.97
CA GLN A 63 12.38 5.05 10.67
C GLN A 63 11.43 4.38 9.68
N ARG A 64 10.96 3.19 10.03
CA ARG A 64 9.90 2.51 9.29
C ARG A 64 8.61 3.37 9.35
N PRO A 65 7.81 3.41 8.27
CA PRO A 65 6.53 4.12 8.28
C PRO A 65 5.59 3.57 9.36
N THR A 66 4.82 4.47 10.00
CA THR A 66 3.73 4.06 10.89
C THR A 66 2.59 3.44 10.07
N VAL A 67 2.11 2.26 10.49
CA VAL A 67 0.99 1.57 9.86
C VAL A 67 -0.31 1.92 10.58
N TYR A 68 -1.30 2.39 9.83
CA TYR A 68 -2.64 2.72 10.34
C TYR A 68 -3.64 1.68 9.84
N TYR A 69 -4.07 0.78 10.72
CA TYR A 69 -5.10 -0.20 10.41
C TYR A 69 -6.49 0.43 10.44
N VAL A 70 -7.28 0.18 9.39
CA VAL A 70 -8.66 0.65 9.29
C VAL A 70 -9.57 -0.53 8.98
N MET A 71 -10.71 -0.60 9.66
CA MET A 71 -11.72 -1.63 9.42
C MET A 71 -13.09 -0.97 9.32
N PRO A 72 -13.78 -1.07 8.16
CA PRO A 72 -15.14 -0.57 8.02
C PRO A 72 -16.10 -1.29 8.98
N GLY A 73 -17.13 -0.56 9.45
CA GLY A 73 -18.15 -1.11 10.34
C GLY A 73 -18.76 -2.44 9.86
N PRO A 74 -19.16 -2.58 8.58
CA PRO A 74 -19.67 -3.85 8.04
C PRO A 74 -18.64 -5.00 8.12
N THR A 75 -17.37 -4.73 7.83
CA THR A 75 -16.28 -5.72 7.93
C THR A 75 -16.08 -6.18 9.38
N TRP A 76 -16.18 -5.25 10.34
CA TRP A 76 -16.13 -5.59 11.77
C TRP A 76 -17.29 -6.48 12.21
N GLN A 77 -18.51 -6.24 11.72
CA GLN A 77 -19.64 -7.12 12.03
C GLN A 77 -19.42 -8.54 11.51
N LEU A 78 -18.90 -8.67 10.28
CA LEU A 78 -18.52 -9.97 9.72
C LEU A 78 -17.44 -10.66 10.56
N MET A 79 -16.42 -9.92 11.01
CA MET A 79 -15.37 -10.47 11.88
C MET A 79 -15.95 -11.04 13.18
N LYS A 80 -16.89 -10.33 13.81
CA LYS A 80 -17.58 -10.83 15.01
C LYS A 80 -18.43 -12.07 14.74
N GLN A 81 -19.07 -12.17 13.56
CA GLN A 81 -19.80 -13.38 13.19
C GLN A 81 -18.86 -14.57 13.08
N ILE A 82 -17.70 -14.41 12.42
CA ILE A 82 -16.68 -15.47 12.31
C ILE A 82 -16.16 -15.88 13.69
N GLN A 83 -15.88 -14.92 14.57
CA GLN A 83 -15.39 -15.20 15.92
C GLN A 83 -16.42 -15.95 16.78
N ASN A 84 -17.71 -15.65 16.61
CA ASN A 84 -18.80 -16.25 17.38
C ASN A 84 -19.26 -17.60 16.80
N GLN A 85 -18.80 -17.99 15.60
CA GLN A 85 -18.95 -19.37 15.15
C GLN A 85 -17.84 -20.17 15.82
N ASP A 86 -18.18 -20.97 16.84
CA ASP A 86 -17.32 -22.06 17.28
C ASP A 86 -16.91 -22.84 16.04
N PHE A 87 -15.60 -22.93 15.79
CA PHE A 87 -15.06 -23.75 14.70
C PHE A 87 -15.70 -25.14 14.85
N PRO A 88 -16.56 -25.60 13.93
CA PRO A 88 -17.02 -26.97 14.00
C PRO A 88 -15.77 -27.86 13.92
N PRO A 89 -15.66 -28.92 14.75
CA PRO A 89 -14.56 -29.87 14.62
C PRO A 89 -14.51 -30.32 13.17
N ARG A 90 -13.32 -30.29 12.56
CA ARG A 90 -13.09 -30.59 11.15
C ARG A 90 -13.94 -31.79 10.75
N VAL A 91 -14.99 -31.55 9.96
CA VAL A 91 -15.68 -32.64 9.28
C VAL A 91 -14.74 -33.06 8.16
N GLU A 92 -14.31 -34.32 8.22
CA GLU A 92 -13.49 -34.97 7.19
C GLU A 92 -14.07 -34.71 5.80
N GLU A 93 -13.18 -34.53 4.83
CA GLU A 93 -13.49 -34.29 3.43
C GLU A 93 -14.54 -35.28 2.91
N GLN A 94 -15.70 -34.80 2.47
CA GLN A 94 -16.46 -35.46 1.42
C GLN A 94 -17.34 -34.46 0.66
N GLU A 95 -17.24 -34.56 -0.66
CA GLU A 95 -17.78 -33.72 -1.73
C GLU A 95 -19.17 -33.07 -1.49
N VAL A 96 -19.34 -31.83 -1.98
CA VAL A 96 -20.39 -31.41 -2.94
C VAL A 96 -20.24 -29.92 -3.30
N SER A 97 -20.30 -29.63 -4.60
CA SER A 97 -20.33 -28.31 -5.28
C SER A 97 -21.78 -27.72 -5.29
N PRO A 98 -22.08 -26.47 -5.72
CA PRO A 98 -21.36 -25.20 -5.74
C PRO A 98 -22.11 -24.06 -4.96
N LEU A 99 -21.51 -22.85 -4.93
CA LEU A 99 -22.08 -21.54 -4.55
C LEU A 99 -21.86 -21.06 -3.11
N HIS A 100 -20.67 -20.55 -2.86
CA HIS A 100 -20.56 -19.26 -2.18
C HIS A 100 -19.56 -18.41 -2.96
N PRO A 101 -19.88 -17.18 -3.40
CA PRO A 101 -18.86 -16.31 -3.92
C PRO A 101 -17.92 -16.05 -2.74
N VAL A 102 -16.75 -16.70 -2.78
CA VAL A 102 -15.59 -16.27 -2.02
C VAL A 102 -15.36 -14.84 -2.50
N LEU A 103 -15.86 -13.88 -1.73
CA LEU A 103 -15.46 -12.49 -1.84
C LEU A 103 -13.97 -12.52 -1.54
N CYS A 104 -13.15 -12.64 -2.59
CA CYS A 104 -11.74 -12.32 -2.53
C CYS A 104 -11.66 -10.99 -1.78
N PRO A 105 -11.03 -10.95 -0.59
CA PRO A 105 -10.78 -9.68 0.06
C PRO A 105 -9.95 -8.87 -0.94
N ARG A 106 -10.60 -7.90 -1.58
CA ARG A 106 -9.92 -6.95 -2.43
C ARG A 106 -8.84 -6.34 -1.54
N GLU A 107 -7.58 -6.57 -1.90
CA GLU A 107 -6.41 -6.08 -1.18
C GLU A 107 -6.65 -4.61 -0.82
N GLN A 108 -6.91 -4.35 0.46
CA GLN A 108 -7.23 -3.02 0.91
C GLN A 108 -5.94 -2.22 0.88
N HIS A 109 -6.00 -1.05 0.26
CA HIS A 109 -4.86 -0.23 -0.09
C HIS A 109 -4.05 0.13 1.17
N GLU A 110 -2.95 -0.58 1.38
CA GLU A 110 -1.85 -0.04 2.17
C GLU A 110 -1.23 1.08 1.35
N ALA A 111 -1.61 2.30 1.71
CA ALA A 111 -1.07 3.52 1.17
C ALA A 111 0.25 3.85 1.87
N ALA A 112 1.38 3.52 1.26
CA ALA A 112 2.66 4.00 1.74
C ALA A 112 2.82 5.48 1.37
N PHE A 113 2.79 6.36 2.38
CA PHE A 113 3.08 7.79 2.22
C PHE A 113 4.55 8.04 2.55
N SER A 114 5.37 8.32 1.54
CA SER A 114 6.78 8.70 1.76
C SER A 114 7.00 10.18 1.40
N ARG A 115 7.64 10.93 2.29
CA ARG A 115 8.20 12.26 1.99
C ARG A 115 9.55 12.02 1.32
N LEU A 116 9.61 12.22 0.01
CA LEU A 116 10.81 11.96 -0.79
C LEU A 116 11.52 13.28 -1.10
N CYS A 117 12.84 13.26 -0.99
CA CYS A 117 13.69 14.37 -1.41
C CYS A 117 13.87 14.31 -2.93
N PHE A 118 13.50 15.38 -3.62
CA PHE A 118 13.64 15.47 -5.07
C PHE A 118 14.90 16.26 -5.41
N HIS A 119 15.74 15.69 -6.27
CA HIS A 119 16.73 16.46 -7.04
C HIS A 119 16.16 16.69 -8.44
N SER A 120 15.97 17.96 -8.80
CA SER A 120 15.74 18.35 -10.19
C SER A 120 17.10 18.47 -10.88
N TYR A 121 17.23 17.89 -12.07
CA TYR A 121 18.27 18.29 -13.02
C TYR A 121 17.85 19.56 -13.74
#